data_AF-A0A1B6H5F8-F1
#
_entry.id   AF-A0A1B6H5F8-F1
#
_cell.length_a   1.000
_cell.length_b   1.000
_cell.length_c   1.000
_cell.angle_alpha   90.00
_cell.angle_beta   90.00
_cell.angle_gamma   90.00
#
_symmetry.space_group_name_H-M   'P 1'
#
loop_
_entity.id
_entity.type
_entity.pdbx_description
1 polymer ?
#
loop_
_entity_poly.entity_id
_entity_poly.type
_entity_poly.pdbx_seq_one_letter_code
_entity_poly.pdbx_strand_id
1 'polypeptide(L)'
;MNLQTLFQDFNPSKFIVHSSLLVFTALFALRLDDSIDWSYWTVFSPIWFWKFMVICGATVGSYVWWRYPHFRLEGEAYVHYKAMLISLALHLILLMFELLVCDKLQTGRHLWILVFIPLIFISIVSIAVCIWAVKHDRSFELELFCAVNMLQFIFLSLRLDGFTSWSWEVVFVPLWIVLCLSLVGVLYTIIFAGILLRTPQVNAEQRRSWFNSALAYTFLVVPILVFQVLLTNKLDGDINMTYTGIVTPLFVSFTTLILMSFSAKGGNKWWFGIRKDFSQFLLSIFPFLQEYANIAYSSGRTSENSDRESNENSPKEKGHKKSELNKPVVPVISIDMPD
;
A
#
# COMPACT_ATOMS: atom_id res chain seq x y z
N MET A 1 18.31 3.16 11.09
CA MET A 1 17.10 2.39 10.72
C MET A 1 17.53 0.96 10.61
N ASN A 2 16.83 0.05 11.29
CA ASN A 2 17.17 -1.37 11.24
C ASN A 2 16.65 -1.93 9.90
N LEU A 3 17.53 -2.42 9.02
CA LEU A 3 17.13 -2.96 7.71
C LEU A 3 16.14 -4.12 7.88
N GLN A 4 16.31 -4.90 8.95
CA GLN A 4 15.42 -5.99 9.32
C GLN A 4 13.97 -5.53 9.54
N THR A 5 13.74 -4.38 10.19
CA THR A 5 12.38 -3.86 10.41
C THR A 5 11.73 -3.36 9.12
N LEU A 6 12.53 -2.81 8.20
CA LEU A 6 12.04 -2.35 6.89
C LEU A 6 11.61 -3.53 6.00
N PHE A 7 12.38 -4.62 6.03
CA PHE A 7 11.98 -5.84 5.34
C PHE A 7 10.76 -6.48 6.01
N GLN A 8 10.69 -6.55 7.35
CA GLN A 8 9.54 -7.16 8.04
C GLN A 8 8.21 -6.45 7.75
N ASP A 9 8.20 -5.12 7.67
CA ASP A 9 6.99 -4.32 7.45
C ASP A 9 6.66 -4.10 5.96
N PHE A 10 7.37 -4.78 5.04
CA PHE A 10 7.15 -4.63 3.60
C PHE A 10 5.91 -5.39 3.11
N ASN A 11 4.99 -4.67 2.46
CA ASN A 11 3.82 -5.24 1.81
C ASN A 11 4.02 -5.34 0.28
N PRO A 12 4.35 -6.53 -0.26
CA PRO A 12 4.63 -6.71 -1.69
C PRO A 12 3.40 -6.43 -2.57
N SER A 13 2.20 -6.76 -2.08
CA SER A 13 0.97 -6.60 -2.84
C SER A 13 0.67 -5.13 -3.12
N LYS A 14 0.72 -4.27 -2.09
CA LYS A 14 0.54 -2.81 -2.22
C LYS A 14 1.64 -2.19 -3.08
N PHE A 15 2.90 -2.61 -2.89
CA PHE A 15 4.01 -2.14 -3.70
C PHE A 15 3.80 -2.40 -5.20
N ILE A 16 3.40 -3.63 -5.58
CA ILE A 16 3.13 -3.99 -6.98
C ILE A 16 1.97 -3.15 -7.53
N VAL A 17 0.88 -3.00 -6.78
CA VAL A 17 -0.28 -2.21 -7.19
C VAL A 17 0.13 -0.76 -7.48
N HIS A 18 0.76 -0.09 -6.52
CA HIS A 18 1.10 1.33 -6.65
C HIS A 18 2.16 1.59 -7.71
N SER A 19 3.16 0.71 -7.83
CA SER A 19 4.17 0.80 -8.90
C SER A 19 3.55 0.62 -10.28
N SER A 20 2.64 -0.36 -10.42
CA SER A 20 1.95 -0.61 -11.69
C SER A 20 1.05 0.56 -12.08
N LEU A 21 0.31 1.13 -11.12
CA LEU A 21 -0.53 2.31 -11.34
C LEU A 21 0.30 3.54 -11.72
N LEU A 22 1.45 3.76 -11.08
CA LEU A 22 2.36 4.87 -11.42
C LEU A 22 2.84 4.75 -12.87
N VAL A 23 3.38 3.59 -13.26
CA VAL A 23 3.90 3.36 -14.61
C VAL A 23 2.78 3.45 -15.64
N PHE A 24 1.61 2.86 -15.36
CA PHE A 24 0.45 2.98 -16.24
C PHE A 24 0.04 4.44 -16.44
N THR A 25 -0.08 5.22 -15.36
CA THR A 25 -0.53 6.60 -15.45
C THR A 25 0.47 7.45 -16.23
N ALA A 26 1.78 7.19 -16.08
CA ALA A 26 2.82 7.86 -16.87
C ALA A 26 2.70 7.53 -18.37
N LEU A 27 2.62 6.24 -18.72
CA LEU A 27 2.46 5.81 -20.11
C LEU A 27 1.15 6.31 -20.73
N PHE A 28 0.06 6.30 -19.97
CA PHE A 28 -1.24 6.76 -20.41
C PHE A 28 -1.25 8.27 -20.67
N ALA A 29 -0.68 9.07 -19.76
CA ALA A 29 -0.55 10.51 -19.96
C ALA A 29 0.29 10.87 -21.20
N LEU A 30 1.44 10.20 -21.38
CA LEU A 30 2.29 10.38 -22.55
C LEU A 30 1.58 9.98 -23.85
N ARG A 31 0.75 8.91 -23.78
CA ARG A 31 -0.04 8.48 -24.94
C ARG A 31 -1.14 9.48 -25.29
N LEU A 32 -1.82 10.04 -24.29
CA LEU A 32 -2.86 11.06 -24.49
C LEU A 32 -2.31 12.40 -24.99
N ASP A 33 -1.05 12.69 -24.71
CA ASP A 33 -0.33 13.86 -25.25
C ASP A 33 0.29 13.58 -26.63
N ASP A 34 -0.01 12.43 -27.26
CA ASP A 34 0.57 11.96 -28.53
C ASP A 34 2.12 12.02 -28.56
N SER A 35 2.76 11.92 -27.39
CA SER A 35 4.22 11.90 -27.25
C SER A 35 4.81 10.52 -27.57
N ILE A 36 3.98 9.48 -27.56
CA ILE A 36 4.35 8.10 -27.84
C ILE A 36 3.27 7.46 -28.72
N ASP A 37 3.67 6.81 -29.83
CA ASP A 37 2.76 6.15 -30.78
C ASP A 37 2.44 4.68 -30.44
N TRP A 38 2.53 4.31 -29.16
CA TRP A 38 2.31 2.92 -28.75
C TRP A 38 0.82 2.56 -28.80
N SER A 39 0.55 1.26 -29.00
CA SER A 39 -0.81 0.72 -28.88
C SER A 39 -1.30 0.82 -27.44
N TYR A 40 -2.61 1.00 -27.25
CA TYR A 40 -3.20 1.01 -25.90
C TYR A 40 -2.95 -0.32 -25.16
N TRP A 41 -2.84 -1.43 -25.88
CA TRP A 41 -2.44 -2.73 -25.33
C TRP A 41 -1.09 -2.71 -24.62
N THR A 42 -0.12 -1.97 -25.18
CA THR A 42 1.22 -1.82 -24.60
C THR A 42 1.20 -0.85 -23.41
N VAL A 43 0.44 0.24 -23.53
CA VAL A 43 0.26 1.23 -22.44
C VAL A 43 -0.35 0.57 -21.20
N PHE A 44 -1.29 -0.37 -21.38
CA PHE A 44 -1.93 -1.11 -20.28
C PHE A 44 -1.07 -2.25 -19.71
N SER A 45 0.13 -2.52 -20.26
CA SER A 45 1.00 -3.62 -19.79
C SER A 45 1.31 -3.65 -18.29
N PRO A 46 1.50 -2.52 -17.57
CA PRO A 46 1.71 -2.57 -16.12
C PRO A 46 0.47 -3.10 -15.37
N ILE A 47 -0.72 -2.78 -15.86
CA ILE A 47 -1.98 -3.27 -15.29
C ILE A 47 -2.12 -4.78 -15.55
N TRP A 48 -1.82 -5.23 -16.77
CA TRP A 48 -1.83 -6.67 -17.11
C TRP A 48 -0.88 -7.46 -16.20
N PHE A 49 0.31 -6.94 -15.95
CA PHE A 49 1.25 -7.54 -15.02
C PHE A 49 0.69 -7.65 -13.60
N TRP A 50 0.06 -6.58 -13.09
CA TRP A 50 -0.60 -6.62 -11.79
C TRP A 50 -1.70 -7.69 -11.72
N LYS A 51 -2.61 -7.74 -12.71
CA LYS A 51 -3.69 -8.76 -12.72
C LYS A 51 -3.14 -10.17 -12.84
N PHE A 52 -2.12 -10.37 -13.68
CA PHE A 52 -1.44 -11.65 -13.81
C PHE A 52 -0.89 -12.12 -12.46
N MET A 53 -0.22 -11.26 -11.70
CA MET A 53 0.29 -11.58 -10.37
C MET A 53 -0.83 -11.99 -9.40
N VAL A 54 -2.00 -11.35 -9.45
CA VAL A 54 -3.17 -11.73 -8.63
C VAL A 54 -3.69 -13.11 -9.01
N ILE A 55 -3.82 -13.41 -10.30
CA ILE A 55 -4.28 -14.72 -10.79
C ILE A 55 -3.28 -15.82 -10.42
N CYS A 56 -1.98 -15.58 -10.62
CA CYS A 56 -0.92 -16.50 -10.19
C CYS A 56 -0.94 -16.73 -8.68
N GLY A 57 -1.10 -15.68 -7.88
CA GLY A 57 -1.21 -15.78 -6.43
C GLY A 57 -2.39 -16.65 -6.00
N ALA A 58 -3.56 -16.45 -6.61
CA ALA A 58 -4.77 -17.19 -6.25
C ALA A 58 -4.75 -18.64 -6.76
N THR A 59 -4.16 -18.91 -7.92
CA THR A 59 -3.99 -20.28 -8.44
C THR A 59 -3.05 -21.11 -7.56
N VAL A 60 -1.90 -20.56 -7.18
CA VAL A 60 -0.97 -21.20 -6.23
C VAL A 60 -1.64 -21.39 -4.87
N GLY A 61 -2.33 -20.36 -4.36
CA GLY A 61 -3.09 -20.46 -3.10
C GLY A 61 -4.15 -21.56 -3.14
N SER A 62 -4.90 -21.69 -4.24
CA SER A 62 -5.91 -22.73 -4.42
C SER A 62 -5.31 -24.12 -4.51
N TYR A 63 -4.16 -24.27 -5.17
CA TYR A 63 -3.41 -25.52 -5.21
C TYR A 63 -2.95 -25.97 -3.81
N VAL A 64 -2.39 -25.04 -3.02
CA VAL A 64 -1.98 -25.31 -1.64
C VAL A 64 -3.19 -25.68 -0.77
N TRP A 65 -4.32 -24.99 -0.93
CA TRP A 65 -5.57 -25.29 -0.22
C TRP A 65 -6.10 -26.69 -0.53
N TRP A 66 -5.95 -27.15 -1.78
CA TRP A 66 -6.30 -28.52 -2.17
C TRP A 66 -5.36 -29.57 -1.56
N ARG A 67 -4.04 -29.31 -1.60
CA ARG A 67 -3.01 -30.26 -1.17
C ARG A 67 -3.04 -30.55 0.33
N TYR A 68 -3.47 -29.57 1.14
CA TYR A 68 -3.40 -29.62 2.60
C TYR A 68 -4.77 -29.41 3.25
N PRO A 69 -5.60 -30.46 3.37
CA PRO A 69 -6.97 -30.35 3.88
C PRO A 69 -7.04 -30.01 5.38
N HIS A 70 -5.97 -30.22 6.15
CA HIS A 70 -5.90 -29.86 7.58
C HIS A 70 -6.18 -28.37 7.83
N PHE A 71 -5.89 -27.52 6.84
CA PHE A 71 -6.15 -26.09 6.87
C PHE A 71 -7.62 -25.70 6.92
N ARG A 72 -8.53 -26.64 6.67
CA ARG A 72 -9.98 -26.43 6.78
C ARG A 72 -10.47 -26.43 8.23
N LEU A 73 -9.68 -27.00 9.14
CA LEU A 73 -10.00 -27.09 10.56
C LEU A 73 -9.67 -25.77 11.30
N GLU A 74 -8.73 -24.99 10.76
CA GLU A 74 -8.40 -23.64 11.23
C GLU A 74 -9.43 -22.64 10.70
N GLY A 75 -10.38 -22.21 11.54
CA GLY A 75 -11.43 -21.26 11.14
C GLY A 75 -10.92 -19.98 10.50
N GLU A 76 -9.78 -19.44 10.97
CA GLU A 76 -9.15 -18.25 10.40
C GLU A 76 -8.61 -18.48 8.98
N ALA A 77 -8.00 -19.64 8.71
CA ALA A 77 -7.46 -19.98 7.40
C ALA A 77 -8.57 -20.06 6.35
N TYR A 78 -9.75 -20.56 6.74
CA TYR A 78 -10.93 -20.63 5.88
C TYR A 78 -11.45 -19.24 5.49
N VAL A 79 -11.49 -18.28 6.44
CA VAL A 79 -11.90 -16.90 6.17
C VAL A 79 -10.91 -16.21 5.23
N HIS A 80 -9.60 -16.40 5.44
CA HIS A 80 -8.59 -15.82 4.56
C HIS A 80 -8.62 -16.39 3.14
N TYR A 81 -8.86 -17.69 2.99
CA TYR A 81 -9.03 -18.31 1.68
C TYR A 81 -10.27 -17.76 0.95
N LYS A 82 -11.40 -17.60 1.65
CA LYS A 82 -12.59 -16.93 1.09
C LYS A 82 -12.30 -15.50 0.66
N ALA A 83 -11.57 -14.73 1.46
CA ALA A 83 -11.18 -13.37 1.10
C ALA A 83 -10.33 -13.35 -0.18
N MET A 84 -9.40 -14.29 -0.33
CA MET A 84 -8.59 -14.44 -1.55
C MET A 84 -9.45 -14.72 -2.78
N LEU A 85 -10.45 -15.62 -2.67
CA LEU A 85 -11.37 -15.93 -3.77
C LEU A 85 -12.27 -14.74 -4.14
N ILE A 86 -12.79 -14.01 -3.14
CA ILE A 86 -13.57 -12.79 -3.36
C ILE A 86 -12.71 -11.75 -4.08
N SER A 87 -11.48 -11.54 -3.60
CA SER A 87 -10.54 -10.62 -4.23
C SER A 87 -10.21 -11.03 -5.67
N LEU A 88 -9.97 -12.31 -5.94
CA LEU A 88 -9.76 -12.82 -7.30
C LEU A 88 -10.98 -12.52 -8.19
N ALA A 89 -12.19 -12.81 -7.73
CA ALA A 89 -13.41 -12.57 -8.50
C ALA A 89 -13.56 -11.08 -8.87
N LEU A 90 -13.33 -10.18 -7.92
CA LEU A 90 -13.35 -8.73 -8.17
C LEU A 90 -12.28 -8.31 -9.18
N HIS A 91 -11.05 -8.85 -9.08
CA HIS A 91 -9.98 -8.55 -10.02
C HIS A 91 -10.25 -9.09 -11.43
N LEU A 92 -10.93 -10.22 -11.58
CA LEU A 92 -11.32 -10.76 -12.88
C LEU A 92 -12.39 -9.90 -13.56
N ILE A 93 -13.36 -9.40 -12.80
CA ILE A 93 -14.36 -8.46 -13.36
C ILE A 93 -13.68 -7.12 -13.71
N LEU A 94 -12.72 -6.68 -12.88
CA LEU A 94 -11.97 -5.45 -13.14
C LEU A 94 -11.06 -5.60 -14.38
N LEU A 95 -10.46 -6.77 -14.57
CA LEU A 95 -9.74 -7.12 -15.80
C LEU A 95 -10.67 -7.08 -17.01
N MET A 96 -11.91 -7.55 -16.90
CA MET A 96 -12.90 -7.44 -17.98
C MET A 96 -13.19 -5.97 -18.33
N PHE A 97 -13.35 -5.09 -17.34
CA PHE A 97 -13.47 -3.65 -17.57
C PHE A 97 -12.25 -3.08 -18.30
N GLU A 98 -11.05 -3.38 -17.81
CA GLU A 98 -9.80 -2.86 -18.39
C GLU A 98 -9.61 -3.32 -19.85
N LEU A 99 -9.96 -4.57 -20.18
CA LEU A 99 -9.93 -5.08 -21.56
C LEU A 99 -10.91 -4.33 -22.48
N LEU A 100 -12.12 -4.07 -22.00
CA LEU A 100 -13.14 -3.32 -22.76
C LEU A 100 -12.71 -1.85 -22.97
N VAL A 101 -12.10 -1.22 -21.95
CA VAL A 101 -11.54 0.14 -22.07
C VAL A 101 -10.41 0.15 -23.10
N CYS A 102 -9.48 -0.80 -23.03
CA CYS A 102 -8.36 -0.90 -23.97
C CYS A 102 -8.85 -1.09 -25.42
N ASP A 103 -9.81 -1.98 -25.64
CA ASP A 103 -10.39 -2.19 -26.97
C ASP A 103 -11.13 -0.94 -27.47
N LYS A 104 -11.93 -0.29 -26.61
CA LYS A 104 -12.63 0.95 -26.96
C LYS A 104 -11.67 2.07 -27.34
N LEU A 105 -10.59 2.25 -26.58
CA LEU A 105 -9.57 3.26 -26.88
C LEU A 105 -8.83 2.98 -28.19
N GLN A 106 -8.63 1.70 -28.54
CA GLN A 106 -7.92 1.30 -29.75
C GLN A 106 -8.80 1.35 -31.01
N THR A 107 -10.04 0.88 -30.94
CA THR A 107 -10.90 0.66 -32.11
C THR A 107 -12.10 1.60 -32.20
N GLY A 108 -12.51 2.20 -31.08
CA GLY A 108 -13.68 3.09 -31.03
C GLY A 108 -15.04 2.40 -31.15
N ARG A 109 -15.12 1.06 -31.25
CA ARG A 109 -16.33 0.34 -31.70
C ARG A 109 -17.52 0.30 -30.73
N HIS A 110 -17.33 0.49 -29.43
CA HIS A 110 -18.35 0.24 -28.40
C HIS A 110 -18.84 1.51 -27.70
N LEU A 111 -20.03 1.53 -27.11
CA LEU A 111 -20.46 2.64 -26.23
C LEU A 111 -19.77 2.53 -24.87
N TRP A 112 -19.46 3.67 -24.25
CA TRP A 112 -18.84 3.72 -22.92
C TRP A 112 -19.75 3.11 -21.85
N ILE A 113 -21.07 3.26 -21.94
CA ILE A 113 -22.00 2.56 -21.03
C ILE A 113 -21.72 1.05 -20.99
N LEU A 114 -21.54 0.39 -22.14
CA LEU A 114 -21.26 -1.05 -22.20
C LEU A 114 -19.89 -1.39 -21.58
N VAL A 115 -18.89 -0.54 -21.84
CA VAL A 115 -17.55 -0.69 -21.26
C VAL A 115 -17.61 -0.61 -19.73
N PHE A 116 -18.45 0.28 -19.17
CA PHE A 116 -18.57 0.51 -17.73
C PHE A 116 -19.46 -0.50 -16.99
N ILE A 117 -20.24 -1.36 -17.67
CA ILE A 117 -21.09 -2.39 -17.04
C ILE A 117 -20.32 -3.23 -15.99
N PRO A 118 -19.15 -3.84 -16.30
CA PRO A 118 -18.40 -4.59 -15.30
C PRO A 118 -18.08 -3.77 -14.05
N LEU A 119 -17.73 -2.50 -14.21
CA LEU A 119 -17.35 -1.63 -13.09
C LEU A 119 -18.56 -1.28 -12.21
N ILE A 120 -19.72 -1.01 -12.83
CA ILE A 120 -20.99 -0.80 -12.11
C ILE A 120 -21.40 -2.08 -11.36
N PHE A 121 -21.23 -3.25 -11.98
CA PHE A 121 -21.50 -4.54 -11.33
C PHE A 121 -20.57 -4.77 -10.13
N ILE A 122 -19.27 -4.46 -10.26
CA ILE A 122 -18.32 -4.50 -9.13
C ILE A 122 -18.80 -3.61 -8.00
N SER A 123 -19.26 -2.38 -8.26
CA SER A 123 -19.74 -1.48 -7.21
C SER A 123 -20.89 -2.06 -6.40
N ILE A 124 -21.86 -2.70 -7.06
CA ILE A 124 -23.01 -3.35 -6.40
C ILE A 124 -22.54 -4.52 -5.55
N VAL A 125 -21.70 -5.40 -6.11
CA VAL A 125 -21.14 -6.56 -5.39
C VAL A 125 -20.28 -6.09 -4.20
N SER A 126 -19.55 -4.99 -4.36
CA SER A 126 -18.67 -4.44 -3.33
C SER A 126 -19.42 -4.03 -2.06
N ILE A 127 -20.69 -3.60 -2.16
CA ILE A 127 -21.50 -3.30 -0.96
C ILE A 127 -21.66 -4.55 -0.08
N ALA A 128 -21.99 -5.70 -0.68
CA ALA A 128 -22.12 -6.96 0.04
C ALA A 128 -20.78 -7.44 0.60
N VAL A 129 -19.69 -7.26 -0.17
CA VAL A 129 -18.33 -7.61 0.28
C VAL A 129 -17.87 -6.72 1.43
N CYS A 130 -18.17 -5.42 1.44
CA CYS A 130 -17.88 -4.52 2.55
C CYS A 130 -18.55 -5.01 3.85
N ILE A 131 -19.84 -5.37 3.80
CA ILE A 131 -20.56 -5.92 4.96
C ILE A 131 -19.89 -7.20 5.46
N TRP A 132 -19.52 -8.09 4.52
CA TRP A 132 -18.82 -9.32 4.86
C TRP A 132 -17.44 -9.04 5.47
N ALA A 133 -16.68 -8.09 4.93
CA ALA A 133 -15.34 -7.74 5.40
C ALA A 133 -15.35 -7.12 6.79
N VAL A 134 -16.30 -6.21 7.08
CA VAL A 134 -16.50 -5.65 8.42
C VAL A 134 -16.82 -6.74 9.44
N LYS A 135 -17.69 -7.70 9.09
CA LYS A 135 -18.03 -8.83 9.97
C LYS A 135 -16.84 -9.72 10.31
N HIS A 136 -15.82 -9.78 9.46
CA HIS A 136 -14.65 -10.65 9.61
C HIS A 136 -13.34 -9.89 9.87
N ASP A 137 -13.41 -8.62 10.26
CA ASP A 137 -12.27 -7.75 10.56
C ASP A 137 -11.20 -7.74 9.44
N ARG A 138 -11.66 -7.62 8.19
CA ARG A 138 -10.81 -7.57 6.99
C ARG A 138 -10.75 -6.15 6.46
N SER A 139 -9.60 -5.77 5.89
CA SER A 139 -9.47 -4.54 5.10
C SER A 139 -10.26 -4.65 3.79
N PHE A 140 -11.02 -3.60 3.45
CA PHE A 140 -11.88 -3.54 2.25
C PHE A 140 -11.70 -2.22 1.47
N GLU A 141 -10.45 -1.76 1.34
CA GLU A 141 -10.12 -0.46 0.72
C GLU A 141 -10.65 -0.31 -0.72
N LEU A 142 -10.44 -1.34 -1.56
CA LEU A 142 -10.87 -1.33 -2.97
C LEU A 142 -12.40 -1.42 -3.08
N GLU A 143 -13.02 -2.29 -2.29
CA GLU A 143 -14.46 -2.52 -2.30
C GLU A 143 -15.21 -1.28 -1.82
N LEU A 144 -14.71 -0.61 -0.78
CA LEU A 144 -15.26 0.67 -0.33
C LEU A 144 -15.15 1.73 -1.42
N PHE A 145 -13.99 1.82 -2.06
CA PHE A 145 -13.77 2.77 -3.15
C PHE A 145 -14.75 2.55 -4.30
N CYS A 146 -14.94 1.30 -4.73
CA CYS A 146 -15.89 0.95 -5.80
C CYS A 146 -17.34 1.23 -5.38
N ALA A 147 -17.73 0.91 -4.15
CA ALA A 147 -19.09 1.12 -3.66
C ALA A 147 -19.45 2.61 -3.60
N VAL A 148 -18.58 3.46 -3.04
CA VAL A 148 -18.83 4.90 -2.89
C VAL A 148 -18.84 5.61 -4.25
N ASN A 149 -18.05 5.14 -5.22
CA ASN A 149 -17.96 5.75 -6.55
C ASN A 149 -18.93 5.16 -7.60
N MET A 150 -19.91 4.36 -7.18
CA MET A 150 -20.91 3.77 -8.09
C MET A 150 -21.56 4.81 -9.00
N LEU A 151 -21.99 5.94 -8.42
CA LEU A 151 -22.66 7.01 -9.15
C LEU A 151 -21.73 7.68 -10.17
N GLN A 152 -20.44 7.83 -9.82
CA GLN A 152 -19.45 8.42 -10.71
C GLN A 152 -19.20 7.53 -11.93
N PHE A 153 -19.17 6.21 -11.76
CA PHE A 153 -19.01 5.30 -12.90
C PHE A 153 -20.17 5.41 -13.88
N ILE A 154 -21.39 5.61 -13.37
CA ILE A 154 -22.57 5.88 -14.20
C ILE A 154 -22.41 7.22 -14.92
N PHE A 155 -22.14 8.30 -14.19
CA PHE A 155 -22.00 9.65 -14.78
C PHE A 155 -20.90 9.73 -15.83
N LEU A 156 -19.76 9.09 -15.57
CA LEU A 156 -18.61 9.09 -16.47
C LEU A 156 -18.93 8.34 -17.76
N SER A 157 -19.65 7.21 -17.68
CA SER A 157 -20.11 6.48 -18.87
C SER A 157 -21.10 7.28 -19.72
N LEU A 158 -22.08 7.94 -19.09
CA LEU A 158 -23.08 8.78 -19.78
C LEU A 158 -22.44 10.01 -20.43
N ARG A 159 -21.50 10.65 -19.73
CA ARG A 159 -20.79 11.82 -20.21
C ARG A 159 -19.90 11.50 -21.39
N LEU A 160 -19.14 10.40 -21.31
CA LEU A 160 -18.24 9.97 -22.38
C LEU A 160 -19.00 9.55 -23.65
N ASP A 161 -20.24 9.06 -23.53
CA ASP A 161 -21.12 8.78 -24.68
C ASP A 161 -21.86 10.03 -25.20
N GLY A 162 -21.71 11.18 -24.54
CA GLY A 162 -22.37 12.43 -24.95
C GLY A 162 -23.87 12.49 -24.65
N PHE A 163 -24.41 11.58 -23.84
CA PHE A 163 -25.82 11.62 -23.43
C PHE A 163 -26.12 12.77 -22.47
N THR A 164 -25.13 13.21 -21.69
CA THR A 164 -25.27 14.33 -20.74
C THR A 164 -24.30 15.46 -21.09
N SER A 165 -24.78 16.70 -21.00
CA SER A 165 -24.02 17.93 -21.27
C SER A 165 -23.45 18.58 -20.00
N TRP A 166 -23.35 17.84 -18.89
CA TRP A 166 -22.89 18.36 -17.60
C TRP A 166 -21.40 18.73 -17.63
N SER A 167 -20.98 19.68 -16.80
CA SER A 167 -19.55 19.93 -16.59
C SER A 167 -18.87 18.70 -15.99
N TRP A 168 -17.59 18.53 -16.28
CA TRP A 168 -16.81 17.42 -15.71
C TRP A 168 -16.74 17.53 -14.19
N GLU A 169 -16.75 18.74 -13.63
CA GLU A 169 -16.87 18.96 -12.18
C GLU A 169 -18.06 18.19 -11.56
N VAL A 170 -19.25 18.24 -12.20
CA VAL A 170 -20.46 17.53 -11.73
C VAL A 170 -20.31 16.02 -11.82
N VAL A 171 -19.69 15.53 -12.91
CA VAL A 171 -19.44 14.09 -13.11
C VAL A 171 -18.56 13.50 -12.00
N PHE A 172 -17.64 14.29 -11.48
CA PHE A 172 -16.69 13.89 -10.43
C PHE A 172 -17.15 14.17 -8.99
N VAL A 173 -18.40 14.62 -8.77
CA VAL A 173 -18.97 14.90 -7.43
C VAL A 173 -18.73 13.78 -6.41
N PRO A 174 -18.93 12.48 -6.71
CA PRO A 174 -18.67 11.43 -5.73
C PRO A 174 -17.20 11.38 -5.26
N LEU A 175 -16.21 11.54 -6.17
CA LEU A 175 -14.80 11.65 -5.80
C LEU A 175 -14.52 12.92 -4.98
N TRP A 176 -15.14 14.06 -5.29
CA TRP A 176 -15.00 15.29 -4.49
C TRP A 176 -15.42 15.06 -3.04
N ILE A 177 -16.54 14.36 -2.82
CA ILE A 177 -17.02 14.03 -1.47
C ILE A 177 -15.99 13.18 -0.72
N VAL A 178 -15.44 12.14 -1.37
CA VAL A 178 -14.40 11.28 -0.78
C VAL A 178 -13.14 12.10 -0.44
N LEU A 179 -12.70 12.96 -1.36
CA LEU A 179 -11.51 13.79 -1.16
C LEU A 179 -11.71 14.81 -0.05
N CYS A 180 -12.86 15.47 0.02
CA CYS A 180 -13.21 16.39 1.11
C CYS A 180 -13.20 15.68 2.47
N LEU A 181 -13.79 14.48 2.56
CA LEU A 181 -13.77 13.68 3.78
C LEU A 181 -12.33 13.30 4.16
N SER A 182 -11.51 12.89 3.19
CA SER A 182 -10.10 12.56 3.42
C SER A 182 -9.29 13.77 3.87
N LEU A 183 -9.58 14.98 3.36
CA LEU A 183 -8.94 16.22 3.77
C LEU A 183 -9.26 16.56 5.22
N VAL A 184 -10.49 16.36 5.67
CA VAL A 184 -10.87 16.49 7.09
C VAL A 184 -10.05 15.51 7.95
N GLY A 185 -9.89 14.27 7.49
CA GLY A 185 -9.03 13.27 8.14
C GLY A 185 -7.56 13.72 8.24
N VAL A 186 -7.00 14.25 7.15
CA VAL A 186 -5.64 14.81 7.14
C VAL A 186 -5.50 15.94 8.14
N LEU A 187 -6.43 16.90 8.15
CA LEU A 187 -6.43 18.02 9.09
C LEU A 187 -6.46 17.52 10.54
N TYR A 188 -7.30 16.53 10.84
CA TYR A 188 -7.33 15.89 12.16
C TYR A 188 -5.96 15.30 12.54
N THR A 189 -5.31 14.56 11.63
CA THR A 189 -3.99 13.98 11.91
C THR A 189 -2.90 15.04 12.10
N ILE A 190 -2.96 16.15 11.37
CA ILE A 190 -2.02 17.29 11.53
C ILE A 190 -2.22 17.96 12.89
N ILE A 191 -3.48 18.25 13.27
CA ILE A 191 -3.80 18.87 14.56
C ILE A 191 -3.32 17.95 15.70
N PHE A 192 -3.62 16.65 15.61
CA PHE A 192 -3.22 15.68 16.62
C PHE A 192 -1.70 15.55 16.73
N ALA A 193 -0.98 15.49 15.59
CA ALA A 193 0.48 15.53 15.57
C ALA A 193 1.02 16.83 16.21
N GLY A 194 0.39 17.97 15.94
CA GLY A 194 0.73 19.27 16.54
C GLY A 194 0.54 19.32 18.05
N ILE A 195 -0.54 18.74 18.57
CA ILE A 195 -0.80 18.63 20.02
C ILE A 195 0.27 17.75 20.67
N LEU A 196 0.53 16.56 20.11
CA LEU A 196 1.54 15.62 20.63
C LEU A 196 2.97 16.18 20.57
N LEU A 197 3.27 17.07 19.62
CA LEU A 197 4.55 17.78 19.57
C LEU A 197 4.74 18.72 20.77
N ARG A 198 3.65 19.27 21.32
CA ARG A 198 3.68 20.19 22.46
C ARG A 198 3.54 19.49 23.82
N THR A 199 3.05 18.25 23.86
CA THR A 199 2.91 17.50 25.11
C THR A 199 4.27 16.93 25.56
N PRO A 200 4.82 17.38 26.71
CA PRO A 200 6.19 17.03 27.12
C PRO A 200 6.35 15.58 27.60
N GLN A 201 5.25 14.86 27.87
CA GLN A 201 5.26 13.50 28.43
C GLN A 201 5.19 12.37 27.39
N VAL A 202 5.27 12.68 26.09
CA VAL A 202 5.12 11.68 25.02
C VAL A 202 6.49 11.20 24.53
N ASN A 203 6.65 9.87 24.40
CA ASN A 203 7.86 9.24 23.87
C ASN A 203 8.26 9.83 22.51
N ALA A 204 9.56 10.13 22.34
CA ALA A 204 10.09 10.77 21.13
C ALA A 204 9.83 9.96 19.85
N GLU A 205 9.82 8.63 19.95
CA GLU A 205 9.52 7.73 18.83
C GLU A 205 8.06 7.81 18.40
N GLN A 206 7.13 7.82 19.36
CA GLN A 206 5.71 7.97 19.10
C GLN A 206 5.43 9.31 18.41
N ARG A 207 6.02 10.40 18.91
CA ARG A 207 5.92 11.73 18.31
C ARG A 207 6.38 11.76 16.85
N ARG A 208 7.50 11.09 16.55
CA ARG A 208 8.03 10.98 15.17
C ARG A 208 7.09 10.17 14.27
N SER A 209 6.48 9.11 14.79
CA SER A 209 5.54 8.27 14.04
C SER A 209 4.28 9.05 13.63
N TRP A 210 3.67 9.79 14.56
CA TRP A 210 2.49 10.62 14.26
C TRP A 210 2.81 11.75 13.28
N PHE A 211 3.96 12.40 13.44
CA PHE A 211 4.42 13.41 12.50
C PHE A 211 4.64 12.84 11.09
N ASN A 212 5.33 11.70 10.98
CA ASN A 212 5.55 11.02 9.70
C ASN A 212 4.22 10.59 9.05
N SER A 213 3.25 10.15 9.85
CA SER A 213 1.92 9.74 9.37
C SER A 213 1.13 10.93 8.85
N ALA A 214 1.11 12.05 9.58
CA ALA A 214 0.46 13.29 9.14
C ALA A 214 1.08 13.83 7.83
N LEU A 215 2.42 13.80 7.75
CA LEU A 215 3.15 14.18 6.55
C LEU A 215 2.81 13.28 5.36
N ALA A 216 2.81 11.95 5.56
CA ALA A 216 2.46 11.00 4.52
C ALA A 216 1.02 11.19 4.01
N TYR A 217 0.04 11.38 4.89
CA TYR A 217 -1.34 11.63 4.46
C TYR A 217 -1.51 12.97 3.74
N THR A 218 -0.73 13.98 4.11
CA THR A 218 -0.72 15.28 3.41
C THR A 218 -0.18 15.14 1.99
N PHE A 219 0.96 14.48 1.81
CA PHE A 219 1.56 14.20 0.49
C PHE A 219 0.77 13.17 -0.33
N LEU A 220 -0.19 12.47 0.29
CA LEU A 220 -1.12 11.59 -0.41
C LEU A 220 -2.34 12.38 -0.92
N VAL A 221 -3.07 13.05 -0.03
CA VAL A 221 -4.40 13.61 -0.35
C VAL A 221 -4.30 14.93 -1.14
N VAL A 222 -3.40 15.84 -0.74
CA VAL A 222 -3.32 17.17 -1.37
C VAL A 222 -2.96 17.06 -2.85
N PRO A 223 -1.96 16.25 -3.27
CA PRO A 223 -1.65 16.15 -4.69
C PRO A 223 -2.75 15.42 -5.50
N ILE A 224 -3.51 14.49 -4.91
CA ILE A 224 -4.70 13.91 -5.58
C ILE A 224 -5.76 14.99 -5.79
N LEU A 225 -6.00 15.85 -4.81
CA LEU A 225 -6.95 16.96 -4.93
C LEU A 225 -6.52 17.93 -6.04
N VAL A 226 -5.23 18.30 -6.08
CA VAL A 226 -4.69 19.18 -7.14
C VAL A 226 -4.83 18.51 -8.51
N PHE A 227 -4.49 17.23 -8.64
CA PHE A 227 -4.70 16.46 -9.86
C PHE A 227 -6.17 16.50 -10.30
N GLN A 228 -7.10 16.29 -9.36
CA GLN A 228 -8.53 16.27 -9.62
C GLN A 228 -9.03 17.61 -10.17
N VAL A 229 -8.64 18.74 -9.55
CA VAL A 229 -8.98 20.10 -10.02
C VAL A 229 -8.42 20.34 -11.43
N LEU A 230 -7.16 19.98 -11.66
CA LEU A 230 -6.52 20.18 -12.97
C LEU A 230 -7.18 19.32 -14.05
N LEU A 231 -7.55 18.09 -13.73
CA LEU A 231 -8.22 17.19 -14.66
C LEU A 231 -9.60 17.71 -15.05
N THR A 232 -10.43 18.13 -14.10
CA THR A 232 -11.78 18.65 -14.40
C THR A 232 -11.70 19.89 -15.30
N ASN A 233 -10.83 20.83 -14.96
CA ASN A 233 -10.67 22.07 -15.73
C ASN A 233 -10.16 21.79 -17.16
N LYS A 234 -9.26 20.82 -17.34
CA LYS A 234 -8.82 20.45 -18.70
C LYS A 234 -9.96 19.81 -19.49
N LEU A 235 -10.71 18.91 -18.87
CA LEU A 235 -11.80 18.21 -19.53
C LEU A 235 -12.95 19.16 -19.91
N ASP A 236 -13.19 20.20 -19.12
CA ASP A 236 -14.15 21.28 -19.43
C ASP A 236 -13.61 22.30 -20.47
N GLY A 237 -12.30 22.24 -20.79
CA GLY A 237 -11.67 23.10 -21.80
C GLY A 237 -11.17 24.45 -21.27
N ASP A 238 -11.14 24.64 -19.95
CA ASP A 238 -10.74 25.90 -19.31
C ASP A 238 -9.21 26.09 -19.29
N ILE A 239 -8.45 24.99 -19.35
CA ILE A 239 -6.98 25.02 -19.33
C ILE A 239 -6.35 24.26 -20.52
N ASN A 240 -5.34 24.88 -21.13
CA ASN A 240 -4.54 24.29 -22.22
C ASN A 240 -3.23 23.71 -21.69
N MET A 241 -3.31 22.77 -20.75
CA MET A 241 -2.13 22.09 -20.19
C MET A 241 -2.02 20.66 -20.74
N THR A 242 -0.80 20.12 -20.87
CA THR A 242 -0.59 18.71 -21.27
C THR A 242 -1.09 17.76 -20.19
N TYR A 243 -1.53 16.55 -20.56
CA TYR A 243 -1.96 15.50 -19.62
C TYR A 243 -0.81 15.07 -18.71
N THR A 244 0.42 15.08 -19.20
CA THR A 244 1.63 14.85 -18.40
C THR A 244 1.79 15.87 -17.28
N GLY A 245 1.55 17.16 -17.57
CA GLY A 245 1.55 18.22 -16.55
C GLY A 245 0.46 18.01 -15.50
N ILE A 246 -0.74 17.58 -15.92
CA ILE A 246 -1.89 17.36 -15.03
C ILE A 246 -1.66 16.20 -14.08
N VAL A 247 -1.05 15.12 -14.56
CA VAL A 247 -0.78 13.92 -13.77
C VAL A 247 0.41 14.11 -12.81
N THR A 248 1.25 15.13 -12.99
CA THR A 248 2.47 15.32 -12.19
C THR A 248 2.23 15.33 -10.66
N PRO A 249 1.22 16.03 -10.11
CA PRO A 249 0.90 15.95 -8.68
C PRO A 249 0.57 14.52 -8.22
N LEU A 250 -0.11 13.73 -9.05
CA LEU A 250 -0.49 12.35 -8.71
C LEU A 250 0.74 11.44 -8.53
N PHE A 251 1.87 11.72 -9.21
CA PHE A 251 3.11 10.98 -9.00
C PHE A 251 3.67 11.16 -7.58
N VAL A 252 3.45 12.30 -6.94
CA VAL A 252 3.83 12.52 -5.53
C VAL A 252 3.03 11.58 -4.63
N SER A 253 1.73 11.45 -4.86
CA SER A 253 0.87 10.54 -4.11
C SER A 253 1.23 9.08 -4.33
N PHE A 254 1.50 8.65 -5.57
CA PHE A 254 1.95 7.29 -5.84
C PHE A 254 3.31 6.98 -5.22
N THR A 255 4.26 7.91 -5.30
CA THR A 255 5.56 7.76 -4.64
C THR A 255 5.39 7.62 -3.14
N THR A 256 4.51 8.42 -2.54
CA THR A 256 4.19 8.33 -1.10
C THR A 256 3.58 6.98 -0.75
N LEU A 257 2.64 6.46 -1.55
CA LEU A 257 2.05 5.12 -1.37
C LEU A 257 3.07 3.98 -1.51
N ILE A 258 4.01 4.11 -2.45
CA ILE A 258 5.12 3.17 -2.62
C ILE A 258 6.01 3.18 -1.37
N LEU A 259 6.37 4.36 -0.86
CA LEU A 259 7.16 4.48 0.37
C LEU A 259 6.42 3.92 1.59
N MET A 260 5.12 4.20 1.72
CA MET A 260 4.28 3.65 2.78
C MET A 260 4.14 2.13 2.72
N SER A 261 4.31 1.51 1.54
CA SER A 261 4.28 0.05 1.40
C SER A 261 5.42 -0.66 2.13
N PHE A 262 6.53 0.03 2.43
CA PHE A 262 7.64 -0.48 3.25
C PHE A 262 7.40 -0.37 4.77
N SER A 263 6.29 0.25 5.19
CA SER A 263 5.92 0.41 6.60
C SER A 263 4.49 -0.08 6.88
N ALA A 264 3.90 -0.79 5.92
CA ALA A 264 2.54 -1.29 5.99
C ALA A 264 2.53 -2.64 6.70
N LYS A 265 2.45 -2.61 8.04
CA LYS A 265 2.25 -3.80 8.87
C LYS A 265 1.04 -4.60 8.37
N GLY A 266 1.20 -5.92 8.21
CA GLY A 266 0.11 -6.83 7.84
C GLY A 266 -0.02 -7.09 6.34
N GLY A 267 0.94 -7.84 5.79
CA GLY A 267 0.82 -8.40 4.45
C GLY A 267 -0.36 -9.38 4.34
N ASN A 268 -0.84 -9.60 3.11
CA ASN A 268 -1.82 -10.66 2.86
C ASN A 268 -1.18 -12.02 3.16
N LYS A 269 -1.56 -12.66 4.28
CA LYS A 269 -1.08 -13.99 4.74
C LYS A 269 -1.32 -15.13 3.72
N TRP A 270 -1.98 -14.85 2.61
CA TRP A 270 -2.26 -15.78 1.51
C TRP A 270 -1.65 -15.35 0.17
N TRP A 271 -0.72 -14.39 0.17
CA TRP A 271 0.07 -14.05 -1.02
C TRP A 271 0.84 -15.29 -1.51
N PHE A 272 0.45 -15.84 -2.66
CA PHE A 272 0.93 -17.14 -3.18
C PHE A 272 0.77 -18.32 -2.20
N GLY A 273 -0.21 -18.28 -1.29
CA GLY A 273 -0.38 -19.31 -0.26
C GLY A 273 0.75 -19.37 0.76
N ILE A 274 1.63 -18.37 0.80
CA ILE A 274 2.74 -18.27 1.74
C ILE A 274 2.18 -17.85 3.10
N ARG A 275 2.15 -18.78 4.06
CA ARG A 275 1.65 -18.59 5.44
C ARG A 275 2.59 -17.78 6.35
N LYS A 276 3.63 -17.18 5.78
CA LYS A 276 4.63 -16.36 6.47
C LYS A 276 4.62 -14.97 5.83
N ASP A 277 5.15 -13.98 6.55
CA ASP A 277 5.41 -12.69 5.93
C ASP A 277 6.34 -12.89 4.72
N PHE A 278 5.98 -12.30 3.58
CA PHE A 278 6.70 -12.50 2.32
C PHE A 278 8.20 -12.23 2.45
N SER A 279 8.57 -11.26 3.28
CA SER A 279 9.96 -10.93 3.56
C SER A 279 10.68 -12.01 4.37
N GLN A 280 10.02 -12.67 5.32
CA GLN A 280 10.59 -13.84 6.00
C GLN A 280 10.77 -15.02 5.05
N PHE A 281 9.82 -15.20 4.12
CA PHE A 281 9.95 -16.20 3.06
C PHE A 281 11.12 -15.89 2.11
N LEU A 282 11.26 -14.64 1.65
CA LEU A 282 12.39 -14.23 0.81
C LEU A 282 13.72 -14.40 1.54
N LEU A 283 13.83 -13.99 2.80
CA LEU A 283 15.05 -14.19 3.60
C LEU A 283 15.37 -15.68 3.77
N SER A 284 14.36 -16.54 3.88
CA SER A 284 14.58 -18.00 3.95
C SER A 284 15.02 -18.64 2.63
N ILE A 285 14.72 -18.02 1.48
CA ILE A 285 15.12 -18.51 0.16
C ILE A 285 16.48 -17.93 -0.26
N PHE A 286 16.78 -16.70 0.14
CA PHE A 286 17.99 -15.97 -0.22
C PHE A 286 18.91 -15.80 1.00
N PRO A 287 19.80 -16.78 1.30
CA PRO A 287 20.68 -16.74 2.47
C PRO A 287 21.63 -15.52 2.45
N PHE A 288 22.04 -15.05 1.26
CA PHE A 288 22.82 -13.82 1.13
C PHE A 288 22.06 -12.59 1.63
N LEU A 289 20.77 -12.48 1.31
CA LEU A 289 19.94 -11.37 1.78
C LEU A 289 19.69 -11.47 3.30
N GLN A 290 19.64 -12.68 3.84
CA GLN A 290 19.58 -12.93 5.28
C GLN A 290 20.86 -12.47 6.00
N GLU A 291 22.04 -12.73 5.44
CA GLU A 291 23.29 -12.20 5.98
C GLU A 291 23.30 -10.66 5.96
N TYR A 292 22.90 -10.03 4.86
CA TYR A 292 22.78 -8.57 4.77
C TYR A 292 21.75 -7.98 5.76
N ALA A 293 20.61 -8.66 5.98
CA ALA A 293 19.59 -8.22 6.93
C ALA A 293 20.01 -8.41 8.40
N ASN A 294 20.89 -9.38 8.67
CA ASN A 294 21.46 -9.64 10.00
C ASN A 294 22.62 -8.71 10.36
N ILE A 295 23.20 -7.98 9.40
CA ILE A 295 24.16 -6.90 9.68
C ILE A 295 23.38 -5.68 10.17
N ALA A 296 22.96 -5.72 11.43
CA ALA A 296 22.51 -4.52 12.13
C ALA A 296 23.74 -3.66 12.40
N TYR A 297 23.84 -2.49 11.77
CA TYR A 297 24.77 -1.46 12.21
C TYR A 297 24.36 -1.02 13.62
N SER A 298 25.04 -1.55 14.64
CA SER A 298 25.09 -0.89 15.93
C SER A 298 25.82 0.43 15.71
N SER A 299 25.05 1.50 15.47
CA SER A 299 25.58 2.83 15.65
C SER A 299 25.99 2.88 17.12
N GLY A 300 27.30 2.83 17.38
CA GLY A 300 27.88 2.96 18.71
C GLY A 300 27.55 4.32 19.29
N ARG A 301 26.31 4.49 19.75
CA ARG A 301 25.99 5.43 20.81
C ARG A 301 26.36 4.72 22.08
N THR A 302 27.52 5.09 22.60
CA THR A 302 28.00 4.86 23.96
C THR A 302 26.81 4.76 24.92
N SER A 303 26.49 3.53 25.30
CA SER A 303 25.65 3.23 26.47
C SER A 303 26.50 3.49 27.71
N GLU A 304 26.75 4.76 28.00
CA GLU A 304 27.17 5.23 29.31
C GLU A 304 26.14 6.28 29.75
N ASN A 305 24.98 5.81 30.21
CA ASN A 305 24.13 6.48 31.20
C ASN A 305 22.88 5.64 31.45
N SER A 306 23.07 4.51 32.11
CA SER A 306 22.01 3.84 32.86
C SER A 306 22.70 3.11 33.99
N ASP A 307 23.12 3.86 35.00
CA ASP A 307 23.36 3.39 36.37
C ASP A 307 23.88 4.59 37.19
N ARG A 308 22.96 5.41 37.69
CA ARG A 308 23.20 6.37 38.78
C ARG A 308 21.88 6.97 39.23
N GLU A 309 21.20 6.25 40.12
CA GLU A 309 20.45 6.83 41.25
C GLU A 309 19.98 5.71 42.19
N SER A 310 20.89 5.26 43.07
CA SER A 310 20.52 4.82 44.42
C SER A 310 21.77 4.71 45.29
N ASN A 311 21.70 5.36 46.45
CA ASN A 311 22.49 5.18 47.68
C ASN A 311 23.85 5.89 47.79
N GLU A 312 23.77 7.09 48.38
CA GLU A 312 24.78 7.66 49.27
C GLU A 312 25.01 6.77 50.50
N ASN A 313 26.27 6.39 50.79
CA ASN A 313 26.98 6.65 52.06
C ASN A 313 28.26 5.79 52.26
N SER A 314 29.40 6.32 51.80
CA SER A 314 30.71 6.40 52.51
C SER A 314 31.49 5.07 52.88
N PRO A 315 32.77 5.11 53.34
CA PRO A 315 33.96 4.98 52.47
C PRO A 315 35.02 3.95 52.95
N LYS A 316 36.02 3.64 52.09
CA LYS A 316 37.39 3.03 52.29
C LYS A 316 37.65 2.00 51.17
N GLU A 317 38.82 1.75 50.58
CA GLU A 317 40.22 2.14 50.77
C GLU A 317 41.00 1.79 49.47
N LYS A 318 42.20 2.36 49.35
CA LYS A 318 43.24 2.32 48.29
C LYS A 318 43.48 0.97 47.56
N GLY A 319 43.88 1.06 46.28
CA GLY A 319 44.81 0.09 45.66
C GLY A 319 44.81 0.02 44.13
N HIS A 320 45.96 0.32 43.50
CA HIS A 320 46.36 0.07 42.10
C HIS A 320 45.73 -1.19 41.44
N LYS A 321 45.41 -1.26 40.14
CA LYS A 321 46.32 -1.15 38.97
C LYS A 321 45.48 -1.24 37.68
N LYS A 322 45.76 -0.39 36.69
CA LYS A 322 45.32 -0.55 35.29
C LYS A 322 46.02 -1.75 34.65
N SER A 323 45.34 -2.35 33.66
CA SER A 323 45.84 -3.23 32.57
C SER A 323 45.36 -4.67 32.63
N GLU A 324 44.21 -4.97 32.01
CA GLU A 324 43.98 -6.14 31.14
C GLU A 324 42.74 -5.85 30.25
N LEU A 325 42.86 -4.85 29.39
CA LEU A 325 41.95 -4.68 28.25
C LEU A 325 42.64 -5.39 27.08
N ASN A 326 42.23 -6.64 26.78
CA ASN A 326 42.43 -7.40 25.53
C ASN A 326 42.57 -8.90 25.82
N LYS A 327 41.45 -9.58 26.08
CA LYS A 327 41.32 -11.02 25.79
C LYS A 327 40.08 -11.26 24.94
N PRO A 328 40.18 -12.00 23.83
CA PRO A 328 39.04 -12.35 22.99
C PRO A 328 38.11 -13.30 23.75
N VAL A 329 36.81 -13.03 23.68
CA VAL A 329 35.75 -13.83 24.31
C VAL A 329 35.65 -15.17 23.59
N VAL A 330 35.96 -16.26 24.29
CA VAL A 330 35.76 -17.64 23.81
C VAL A 330 34.40 -18.13 24.36
N PRO A 331 33.56 -18.79 23.55
CA PRO A 331 32.27 -19.29 24.02
C PRO A 331 32.48 -20.43 25.02
N VAL A 332 31.92 -20.28 26.22
CA VAL A 332 31.87 -21.35 27.22
C VAL A 332 30.76 -22.31 26.82
N ILE A 333 31.13 -23.51 26.36
CA ILE A 333 30.23 -24.63 26.16
C ILE A 333 30.27 -25.45 27.45
N SER A 334 29.28 -25.31 28.32
CA SER A 334 29.10 -26.20 29.47
C SER A 334 28.41 -27.47 28.99
N ILE A 335 29.16 -28.58 28.92
CA ILE A 335 28.62 -29.93 28.79
C ILE A 335 28.40 -30.44 30.21
N ASP A 336 27.15 -30.59 30.62
CA ASP A 336 26.81 -31.32 31.85
C ASP A 336 27.09 -32.81 31.64
N MET A 337 27.90 -33.40 32.52
CA MET A 337 28.01 -34.85 32.67
C MET A 337 27.16 -35.30 33.87
N PRO A 338 26.55 -36.50 33.80
CA PRO A 338 25.68 -36.99 34.86
C PRO A 338 26.50 -37.63 35.98
N ASP A 339 26.07 -37.42 37.22
CA ASP A 339 26.28 -38.34 38.35
C ASP A 339 24.97 -39.06 38.68
#